data_AF-A0A5J9SMF6-F1
#
_entry.id   AF-A0A5J9SMF6-F1
#
_cell.length_a   1.000
_cell.length_b   1.000
_cell.length_c   1.000
_cell.angle_alpha   90.00
_cell.angle_beta   90.00
_cell.angle_gamma   90.00
#
_symmetry.space_group_name_H-M   'P 1'
#
loop_
_entity.id
_entity.type
_entity.pdbx_description
1 polymer ?
#
loop_
_entity_poly.entity_id
_entity_poly.type
_entity_poly.pdbx_seq_one_letter_code
_entity_poly.pdbx_strand_id
1 'polypeptide(L)'
;MHAPEVQTVVDYAVSCRAFGARTCMSVQPLDKFVPDYWPSNPPDLKETMTTYCKEGGPGSRVEAVRGDLGLEPGPGGGEQHMAVNLYPPCPSPELTYGLPARADPNTLIILLMDEEVAGLQGLNGGKWSSRSTRSPAR
;
A
#
# COMPACT_ATOMS: atom_id res chain seq x y z
N MET A 1 -31.35 -8.33 -10.65
CA MET A 1 -30.28 -8.72 -9.71
C MET A 1 -29.21 -7.64 -9.75
N HIS A 2 -29.22 -6.74 -8.77
CA HIS A 2 -28.14 -5.76 -8.62
C HIS A 2 -26.92 -6.48 -8.06
N ALA A 3 -25.84 -6.52 -8.81
CA ALA A 3 -24.54 -6.89 -8.25
C ALA A 3 -24.19 -5.87 -7.17
N PRO A 4 -23.67 -6.29 -6.00
CA PRO A 4 -23.17 -5.33 -5.03
C PRO A 4 -21.96 -4.62 -5.65
N GLU A 5 -21.98 -3.28 -5.64
CA GLU A 5 -20.80 -2.48 -5.93
C GLU A 5 -19.69 -2.85 -4.95
N VAL A 6 -18.74 -3.68 -5.39
CA VAL A 6 -17.46 -3.83 -4.67
C VAL A 6 -16.61 -2.61 -5.01
N GLN A 7 -17.03 -1.47 -4.49
CA GLN A 7 -16.17 -0.28 -4.37
C GLN A 7 -15.43 -0.39 -3.05
N THR A 8 -14.43 -1.26 -2.98
CA THR A 8 -13.31 -0.98 -2.07
C THR A 8 -12.43 0.05 -2.75
N VAL A 9 -13.00 1.22 -3.03
CA VAL A 9 -12.23 2.41 -3.34
C VAL A 9 -11.64 2.82 -2.00
N VAL A 10 -10.37 2.50 -1.78
CA VAL A 10 -9.67 3.15 -0.68
C VAL A 10 -9.17 4.48 -1.19
N ASP A 11 -10.08 5.45 -1.14
CA ASP A 11 -9.75 6.86 -1.23
C ASP A 11 -9.03 7.24 0.06
N TYR A 12 -7.70 7.31 0.00
CA TYR A 12 -6.93 7.99 1.03
C TYR A 12 -6.73 9.41 0.54
N ALA A 13 -7.23 10.41 1.26
CA ALA A 13 -6.89 11.78 0.97
C ALA A 13 -6.34 12.50 2.13
N VAL A 14 -5.50 13.48 1.75
CA VAL A 14 -5.66 14.81 2.27
C VAL A 14 -4.93 15.88 1.38
N SER A 15 -5.55 17.05 1.11
CA SER A 15 -5.28 18.04 0.02
C SER A 15 -4.15 19.11 0.17
N CYS A 16 -3.33 19.29 -0.88
CA CYS A 16 -2.36 20.39 -1.16
C CYS A 16 -1.04 20.46 -0.35
N ARG A 17 0.06 20.29 -1.11
CA ARG A 17 1.48 20.04 -0.75
C ARG A 17 1.70 18.78 0.08
N ALA A 18 2.27 17.76 -0.57
CA ALA A 18 2.71 16.53 0.09
C ALA A 18 3.98 16.80 0.92
N PHE A 19 3.96 16.47 2.20
CA PHE A 19 5.10 16.54 3.12
C PHE A 19 5.59 15.12 3.41
N GLY A 20 6.57 14.66 2.64
CA GLY A 20 7.15 13.34 2.80
C GLY A 20 8.07 12.96 1.65
N ALA A 21 8.87 11.91 1.87
CA ALA A 21 9.68 11.29 0.84
C ALA A 21 9.06 9.95 0.43
N ARG A 22 9.08 9.65 -0.86
CA ARG A 22 8.55 8.38 -1.40
C ARG A 22 9.54 7.79 -2.38
N THR A 23 9.91 6.53 -2.16
CA THR A 23 10.72 5.74 -3.07
C THR A 23 9.88 4.59 -3.60
N CYS A 24 9.82 4.44 -4.93
CA CYS A 24 9.10 3.35 -5.59
C CYS A 24 10.09 2.37 -6.22
N MET A 25 9.82 1.08 -6.09
CA MET A 25 10.66 0.01 -6.60
C MET A 25 9.79 -1.03 -7.29
N SER A 26 10.21 -1.42 -8.50
CA SER A 26 9.64 -2.59 -9.18
C SER A 26 10.03 -3.85 -8.42
N VAL A 27 9.05 -4.74 -8.21
CA VAL A 27 9.20 -5.97 -7.41
C VAL A 27 9.30 -7.20 -8.29
N GLN A 28 8.44 -7.34 -9.31
CA GLN A 28 8.42 -8.54 -10.15
C GLN A 28 8.94 -8.27 -11.57
N PRO A 29 9.91 -9.05 -12.08
CA PRO A 29 10.58 -10.18 -11.41
C PRO A 29 11.75 -9.71 -10.50
N LEU A 30 11.86 -10.28 -9.29
CA LEU A 30 12.78 -9.83 -8.23
C LEU A 30 14.25 -9.95 -8.62
N ASP A 31 14.63 -11.05 -9.27
CA ASP A 31 15.99 -11.35 -9.74
C ASP A 31 16.51 -10.31 -10.74
N LYS A 32 15.60 -9.67 -11.49
CA LYS A 32 15.94 -8.59 -12.41
C LYS A 32 16.11 -7.24 -11.71
N PHE A 33 15.24 -6.92 -10.75
CA PHE A 33 15.19 -5.56 -10.18
C PHE A 33 16.08 -5.36 -8.96
N VAL A 34 16.20 -6.37 -8.08
CA VAL A 34 16.90 -6.23 -6.80
C VAL A 34 18.41 -5.97 -6.96
N PRO A 35 19.16 -6.66 -7.84
CA PRO A 35 20.61 -6.45 -7.93
C PRO A 35 21.00 -5.02 -8.31
N ASP A 36 20.38 -4.48 -9.36
CA ASP A 36 20.86 -3.25 -10.01
C ASP A 36 20.01 -2.00 -9.71
N TYR A 37 18.74 -2.14 -9.33
CA TYR A 37 17.82 -1.00 -9.21
C TYR A 37 17.43 -0.68 -7.77
N TRP A 38 17.53 -1.63 -6.85
CA TRP A 38 17.19 -1.40 -5.45
C TRP A 38 18.34 -0.71 -4.70
N PRO A 39 18.04 0.13 -3.68
CA PRO A 39 19.07 0.77 -2.87
C PRO A 39 19.89 -0.29 -2.11
N SER A 40 21.16 0.00 -1.88
CA SER A 40 22.04 -0.83 -1.04
C SER A 40 22.25 -0.25 0.36
N ASN A 41 21.56 0.83 0.70
CA ASN A 41 21.60 1.45 2.03
C ASN A 41 20.16 1.57 2.57
N PRO A 42 19.85 1.00 3.76
CA PRO A 42 20.75 0.25 4.63
C PRO A 42 21.26 -1.09 4.02
N PRO A 43 22.39 -1.64 4.49
CA PRO A 43 23.04 -2.81 3.87
C PRO A 43 22.14 -4.06 3.77
N ASP A 44 21.23 -4.22 4.71
CA ASP A 44 20.27 -5.33 4.81
C ASP A 44 18.97 -5.08 4.03
N LEU A 45 18.77 -3.89 3.46
CA LEU A 45 17.53 -3.50 2.79
C LEU A 45 17.12 -4.51 1.71
N LYS A 46 18.04 -4.91 0.83
CA LYS A 46 17.72 -5.80 -0.30
C LYS A 46 17.23 -7.15 0.19
N GLU A 47 17.90 -7.73 1.18
CA GLU A 47 17.53 -9.02 1.75
C GLU A 47 16.19 -8.94 2.48
N THR A 48 16.08 -8.02 3.44
CA THR A 48 14.88 -7.83 4.27
C THR A 48 13.65 -7.55 3.40
N MET A 49 13.75 -6.62 2.45
CA MET A 49 12.62 -6.24 1.60
C MET A 49 12.29 -7.33 0.56
N THR A 50 13.28 -8.12 0.12
CA THR A 50 13.03 -9.28 -0.76
C THR A 50 12.22 -10.35 -0.02
N THR A 51 12.59 -10.65 1.23
CA THR A 51 11.86 -11.60 2.09
C THR A 51 10.43 -11.12 2.31
N TYR A 52 10.25 -9.85 2.68
CA TYR A 52 8.94 -9.24 2.82
C TYR A 52 8.08 -9.37 1.55
N CYS A 53 8.65 -9.09 0.36
CA CYS A 53 7.90 -9.20 -0.89
C CYS A 53 7.51 -10.65 -1.24
N LYS A 54 8.32 -11.63 -0.86
CA LYS A 54 8.03 -13.06 -1.10
C LYS A 54 6.95 -13.58 -0.17
N GLU A 55 6.98 -13.20 1.10
CA GLU A 55 6.04 -13.71 2.13
C GLU A 55 4.75 -12.88 2.20
N GLY A 56 4.86 -11.57 2.09
CA GLY A 56 3.76 -10.60 2.19
C GLY A 56 3.20 -10.14 0.83
N GLY A 57 3.70 -10.71 -0.28
CA GLY A 57 3.29 -10.31 -1.62
C GLY A 57 1.81 -10.52 -1.92
N PRO A 58 1.23 -9.77 -2.88
CA PRO A 58 -0.21 -9.82 -3.16
C PRO A 58 -0.67 -11.06 -3.93
N GLY A 59 0.25 -11.85 -4.51
CA GLY A 59 -0.08 -12.91 -5.46
C GLY A 59 -1.13 -13.91 -4.98
N SER A 60 -0.89 -14.56 -3.84
CA SER A 60 -1.83 -15.54 -3.28
C SER A 60 -3.16 -14.91 -2.85
N ARG A 61 -3.14 -13.67 -2.37
CA ARG A 61 -4.34 -12.94 -1.94
C ARG A 61 -5.22 -12.54 -3.14
N VAL A 62 -4.61 -12.15 -4.25
CA VAL A 62 -5.34 -11.86 -5.49
C VAL A 62 -6.07 -13.12 -5.98
N GLU A 63 -5.41 -14.28 -6.01
CA GLU A 63 -6.07 -15.52 -6.43
C GLU A 63 -7.18 -15.95 -5.45
N ALA A 64 -7.02 -15.73 -4.14
CA ALA A 64 -8.08 -15.96 -3.17
C ALA A 64 -9.32 -15.09 -3.45
N VAL A 65 -9.13 -13.78 -3.66
CA VAL A 65 -10.22 -12.85 -4.00
C VAL A 65 -10.88 -13.24 -5.33
N ARG A 66 -10.12 -13.69 -6.32
CA ARG A 66 -10.67 -14.21 -7.58
C ARG A 66 -11.57 -15.42 -7.34
N GLY A 67 -11.12 -16.37 -6.52
CA GLY A 67 -11.91 -17.54 -6.13
C GLY A 67 -13.22 -17.16 -5.46
N ASP A 68 -13.20 -16.22 -4.51
CA ASP A 68 -14.40 -15.71 -3.82
C ASP A 68 -15.39 -15.02 -4.78
N LEU A 69 -14.88 -14.42 -5.85
CA LEU A 69 -15.68 -13.81 -6.92
C LEU A 69 -16.09 -14.82 -8.02
N GLY A 70 -15.71 -16.09 -7.91
CA GLY A 70 -15.99 -17.12 -8.92
C GLY A 70 -15.25 -16.90 -10.24
N LEU A 71 -14.11 -16.22 -10.22
CA LEU A 71 -13.27 -15.97 -11.39
C LEU A 71 -12.25 -17.09 -11.57
N GLU A 72 -12.02 -17.47 -12.83
CA GLU A 72 -10.96 -18.42 -13.18
C GLU A 72 -9.57 -17.90 -12.76
N PRO A 73 -8.62 -18.81 -12.48
CA PRO A 73 -7.24 -18.45 -12.13
C PRO A 73 -6.63 -17.49 -13.14
N GLY A 74 -5.89 -16.51 -12.63
CA GLY A 74 -5.21 -15.53 -13.48
C GLY A 74 -3.99 -16.10 -14.21
N PRO A 75 -3.46 -15.39 -15.20
CA PRO A 75 -2.19 -15.75 -15.85
C PRO A 75 -0.98 -15.74 -14.89
N GLY A 76 -1.16 -15.41 -13.60
CA GLY A 76 -0.09 -15.23 -12.62
C GLY A 76 0.81 -14.04 -12.97
N GLY A 77 1.59 -13.57 -12.00
CA GLY A 77 2.73 -12.67 -12.29
C GLY A 77 2.39 -11.29 -12.83
N GLY A 78 1.32 -10.65 -12.33
CA GLY A 78 1.06 -9.23 -12.60
C GLY A 78 2.20 -8.31 -12.16
N GLU A 79 2.23 -7.10 -12.70
CA GLU A 79 3.19 -6.07 -12.30
C GLU A 79 3.02 -5.74 -10.81
N GLN A 80 4.13 -5.82 -10.07
CA GLN A 80 4.15 -5.50 -8.65
C GLN A 80 5.13 -4.38 -8.40
N HIS A 81 4.66 -3.39 -7.66
CA HIS A 81 5.42 -2.24 -7.21
C HIS A 81 5.33 -2.12 -5.70
N MET A 82 6.42 -1.66 -5.12
CA MET A 82 6.50 -1.31 -3.71
C MET A 82 6.83 0.16 -3.58
N ALA A 83 6.14 0.82 -2.65
CA ALA A 83 6.45 2.20 -2.28
C ALA A 83 6.79 2.26 -0.80
N VAL A 84 7.95 2.84 -0.50
CA VAL A 84 8.36 3.17 0.87
C VAL A 84 8.14 4.66 1.06
N ASN A 85 7.30 5.01 2.03
CA ASN A 85 6.95 6.40 2.33
C ASN A 85 7.54 6.78 3.70
N LEU A 86 8.17 7.95 3.78
CA LEU A 86 8.66 8.54 5.02
C LEU A 86 7.96 9.88 5.24
N TYR A 87 7.25 9.99 6.36
CA TYR A 87 6.54 11.20 6.76
C TYR A 87 7.18 11.77 8.04
N PRO A 88 8.09 12.74 7.95
CA PRO A 88 8.71 13.32 9.14
C PRO A 88 7.69 14.15 9.95
N PRO A 89 8.00 14.51 11.21
CA PRO A 89 7.18 15.43 11.98
C PRO A 89 6.99 16.76 11.24
N CYS A 90 5.74 17.20 11.12
CA CYS A 90 5.39 18.44 10.46
C CYS A 90 5.10 19.54 11.51
N PRO A 91 5.72 20.72 11.42
CA PRO A 91 5.42 21.84 12.34
C PRO A 91 4.01 22.43 12.19
N SER A 92 3.37 22.25 11.03
CA SER A 92 2.04 22.80 10.72
C SER A 92 1.18 21.77 9.99
N PRO A 93 0.80 20.66 10.65
CA PRO A 93 0.08 19.53 10.04
C PRO A 93 -1.33 19.88 9.55
N GLU A 94 -1.89 21.01 9.97
CA GLU A 94 -3.17 21.54 9.50
C GLU A 94 -3.09 22.23 8.13
N LEU A 95 -1.87 22.55 7.66
CA LEU A 95 -1.64 23.26 6.40
C LEU A 95 -1.06 22.38 5.28
N THR A 96 -0.78 21.12 5.57
CA THR A 96 -0.15 20.18 4.64
C THR A 96 -0.55 18.77 5.00
N TYR A 97 -0.19 17.82 4.15
CA TYR A 97 -0.53 16.41 4.34
C TYR A 97 0.59 15.51 3.87
N GLY A 98 0.66 14.31 4.43
CA GLY A 98 1.66 13.33 3.99
C GLY A 98 1.46 12.96 2.51
N LEU A 99 0.23 12.61 2.12
CA LEU A 99 -0.11 12.18 0.76
C LEU A 99 -1.47 12.75 0.31
N PRO A 100 -1.61 13.20 -0.96
CA PRO A 100 -2.88 13.66 -1.52
C PRO A 100 -4.00 12.61 -1.57
N ALA A 101 -5.23 13.12 -1.69
CA ALA A 101 -6.42 12.39 -2.16
C ALA A 101 -6.16 11.53 -3.37
N ARG A 102 -6.33 10.22 -3.24
CA ARG A 102 -6.34 9.29 -4.37
C ARG A 102 -7.06 8.00 -4.03
N ALA A 103 -7.80 7.52 -5.02
CA ALA A 103 -8.01 6.11 -5.24
C ALA A 103 -6.74 5.54 -5.88
N ASP A 104 -6.31 4.39 -5.41
CA ASP A 104 -5.22 3.69 -6.07
C ASP A 104 -5.72 2.94 -7.32
N PRO A 105 -4.99 3.02 -8.46
CA PRO A 105 -5.38 2.33 -9.69
C PRO A 105 -5.04 0.82 -9.68
N ASN A 106 -4.46 0.32 -8.59
CA ASN A 106 -3.97 -1.06 -8.49
C ASN A 106 -5.06 -2.02 -8.03
N THR A 107 -5.02 -3.28 -8.50
CA THR A 107 -6.00 -4.32 -8.14
C THR A 107 -6.05 -4.61 -6.63
N LEU A 108 -4.88 -4.66 -5.97
CA LEU A 108 -4.77 -4.92 -4.54
C LEU A 108 -3.59 -4.13 -3.98
N ILE A 109 -3.79 -3.56 -2.80
CA ILE A 109 -2.73 -2.89 -2.04
C ILE A 109 -2.64 -3.51 -0.66
N ILE A 110 -1.41 -3.80 -0.27
CA ILE A 110 -1.05 -4.27 1.07
C ILE A 110 -0.22 -3.16 1.70
N LEU A 111 -0.69 -2.65 2.83
CA LEU A 111 -0.01 -1.59 3.58
C LEU A 111 0.60 -2.18 4.85
N LEU A 112 1.90 -1.96 5.02
CA LEU A 112 2.58 -2.08 6.30
C LEU A 112 2.73 -0.67 6.86
N MET A 113 2.16 -0.42 8.03
CA MET A 113 2.16 0.88 8.67
C MET A 113 2.84 0.80 10.03
N ASP A 114 3.40 1.93 10.45
CA ASP A 114 3.92 2.10 11.81
C ASP A 114 2.79 1.89 12.84
N GLU A 115 3.06 1.12 13.89
CA GLU A 115 2.07 0.77 14.92
C GLU A 115 1.88 1.87 15.98
N GLU A 116 2.85 2.78 16.08
CA GLU A 116 2.87 3.87 17.04
C GLU A 116 2.34 5.18 16.45
N VAL A 117 2.42 5.33 15.13
CA VAL A 117 2.03 6.56 14.42
C VAL A 117 0.78 6.36 13.58
N ALA A 118 -0.32 7.01 13.97
CA ALA A 118 -1.53 7.08 13.15
C ALA A 118 -1.36 8.08 11.99
N GLY A 119 -1.96 7.80 10.84
CA GLY A 119 -1.92 8.72 9.70
C GLY A 119 -2.79 8.32 8.50
N LEU A 120 -3.10 7.02 8.36
CA LEU A 120 -3.96 6.55 7.29
C LEU A 120 -5.43 6.89 7.58
N GLN A 121 -6.11 7.49 6.61
CA GLN A 121 -7.53 7.81 6.69
C GLN A 121 -8.26 7.36 5.43
N GLY A 122 -9.40 6.70 5.58
CA GLY A 122 -10.27 6.33 4.45
C GLY A 122 -11.52 7.18 4.39
N LEU A 123 -11.92 7.58 3.18
CA LEU A 123 -13.20 8.24 2.90
C LEU A 123 -14.29 7.22 2.62
N ASN A 124 -15.41 7.32 3.33
CA ASN A 124 -16.61 6.55 3.02
C ASN A 124 -17.85 7.43 3.24
N GLY A 125 -18.73 7.53 2.24
CA GLY A 125 -19.95 8.34 2.33
C GLY A 125 -19.68 9.81 2.67
N GLY A 126 -18.60 10.39 2.13
CA GLY A 126 -18.19 11.77 2.42
C GLY A 126 -17.57 12.00 3.80
N LYS A 127 -17.35 10.94 4.59
CA LYS A 127 -16.77 11.02 5.93
C LYS A 127 -15.40 10.36 6.01
N TRP A 128 -14.43 11.09 6.54
CA TRP A 128 -13.09 10.59 6.85
C TRP A 128 -13.08 9.75 8.13
N SER A 129 -12.35 8.63 8.10
CA SER A 129 -12.14 7.75 9.25
C SER A 129 -10.69 7.30 9.36
N SER A 130 -10.09 7.46 10.54
CA SER A 130 -8.71 6.99 10.80
C SER A 130 -8.65 5.46 10.83
N ARG A 131 -7.57 4.91 10.28
CA ARG A 131 -7.24 3.49 10.34
C ARG A 131 -6.10 3.30 11.35
N SER A 132 -6.24 2.29 12.21
CA SER A 132 -5.23 1.88 13.18
C SER A 132 -4.89 0.42 12.94
N THR A 133 -3.61 0.06 13.01
CA THR A 133 -3.16 -1.34 13.01
C THR A 133 -3.35 -2.01 14.37
N ARG A 134 -3.49 -1.23 15.45
CA ARG A 134 -3.87 -1.76 16.76
C ARG A 134 -5.31 -2.26 16.69
N SER A 135 -5.48 -3.56 16.89
CA SER A 135 -6.77 -4.12 17.28
C SER A 135 -7.25 -3.38 18.53
N PRO A 136 -8.53 -2.97 18.64
CA PRO A 136 -9.05 -2.52 19.93
C PRO A 136 -8.73 -3.60 20.95
N ALA A 137 -8.11 -3.22 22.08
CA ALA A 137 -7.89 -4.13 23.18
C ALA A 137 -9.23 -4.80 23.50
N ARG A 138 -9.27 -6.13 23.39
CA ARG A 138 -10.43 -6.93 23.75
C ARG A 138 -10.68 -6.87 25.25
#